data_AF-A0A9N8ZR62-F1
#
_entry.id   AF-A0A9N8ZR62-F1
#
_cell.length_a   1.000
_cell.length_b   1.000
_cell.length_c   1.000
_cell.angle_alpha   90.00
_cell.angle_beta   90.00
_cell.angle_gamma   90.00
#
_symmetry.space_group_name_H-M   'P 1'
#
loop_
_entity.id
_entity.type
_entity.pdbx_description
1 polymer ?
#
loop_
_entity_poly.entity_id
_entity_poly.type
_entity_poly.pdbx_seq_one_letter_code
_entity_poly.pdbx_strand_id
1 'polypeptide(L)'
;MRDVKYGQIVIIDWGFSVYKNDEHQPFMGGLDCDADYVLKAINKQQPLRYQPQFDLISFVRTFYMKLHGNDGIAKLDFGQEGNNHKKKTHVESVIEFWQERCRNGVWKGIFAYADAYDYSQLISKLEELF
;
A
#
# COMPACT_ATOMS: atom_id res chain seq x y z
N MET A 1 16.50 -1.86 -21.90
CA MET A 1 16.60 -2.20 -20.47
C MET A 1 18.07 -2.07 -20.09
N ARG A 2 18.43 -1.24 -19.10
CA ARG A 2 19.82 -1.17 -18.60
C ARG A 2 20.17 -2.49 -17.90
N ASP A 3 21.45 -2.86 -17.89
CA ASP A 3 21.94 -4.05 -17.19
C ASP A 3 21.65 -3.94 -15.68
N VAL A 4 20.61 -4.63 -15.21
CA VAL A 4 20.28 -4.74 -13.79
C VAL A 4 21.31 -5.67 -13.15
N LYS A 5 22.10 -5.16 -12.21
CA LYS A 5 23.09 -5.97 -11.49
C LYS A 5 22.42 -6.80 -10.40
N TYR A 6 23.04 -7.92 -10.04
CA TYR A 6 22.62 -8.75 -8.92
C TYR A 6 22.53 -7.91 -7.62
N GLY A 7 21.41 -8.02 -6.91
CA GLY A 7 21.17 -7.29 -5.65
C GLY A 7 20.53 -5.90 -5.80
N GLN A 8 20.20 -5.45 -7.02
CA GLN A 8 19.48 -4.18 -7.22
C GLN A 8 17.96 -4.38 -7.22
N ILE A 9 17.24 -3.50 -6.53
CA ILE A 9 15.78 -3.41 -6.61
C ILE A 9 15.41 -2.48 -7.78
N VAL A 10 14.49 -2.92 -8.63
CA VAL A 10 14.00 -2.15 -9.77
C VAL A 10 12.49 -2.03 -9.67
N ILE A 11 11.98 -0.80 -9.80
CA ILE A 11 10.54 -0.52 -9.90
C ILE A 11 10.14 -0.71 -11.37
N ILE A 12 9.17 -1.59 -11.59
CA ILE A 12 8.61 -1.93 -12.91
C ILE A 12 7.11 -1.68 -12.92
N ASP A 13 6.47 -1.93 -14.06
CA ASP A 13 5.02 -1.80 -14.24
C ASP A 13 4.50 -0.37 -13.98
N TRP A 14 4.93 0.55 -14.84
CA TRP A 14 4.57 1.96 -14.75
C TRP A 14 3.21 2.28 -15.42
N GLY A 15 2.43 1.28 -15.85
CA GLY A 15 1.23 1.45 -16.68
C GLY A 15 0.10 2.25 -16.02
N PHE A 16 0.09 2.32 -14.68
CA PHE A 16 -0.87 3.07 -13.88
C PHE A 16 -0.26 4.26 -13.14
N SER A 17 0.97 4.63 -13.48
CA SER A 17 1.64 5.79 -12.87
C SER A 17 0.98 7.08 -13.35
N VAL A 18 0.82 8.04 -12.42
CA VAL A 18 0.24 9.35 -12.69
C VAL A 18 1.26 10.45 -12.42
N TYR A 19 1.15 11.57 -13.13
CA TYR A 19 1.91 12.76 -12.79
C TYR A 19 1.27 13.49 -11.61
N LYS A 20 2.07 14.25 -10.85
CA LYS A 20 1.68 14.95 -9.61
C LYS A 20 0.45 15.87 -9.75
N ASN A 21 0.06 16.23 -10.97
CA ASN A 21 -1.04 17.14 -11.28
C ASN A 21 -2.14 16.52 -12.13
N ASP A 22 -2.11 15.20 -12.37
CA ASP A 22 -3.18 14.55 -13.11
C ASP A 22 -4.47 14.59 -12.30
N GLU A 23 -5.58 14.83 -13.01
CA GLU A 23 -6.92 14.86 -12.43
C GLU A 23 -7.36 13.47 -11.93
N HIS A 24 -8.51 13.42 -11.24
CA HIS A 24 -9.09 12.21 -10.67
C HIS A 24 -9.10 11.03 -11.64
N GLN A 25 -8.14 10.12 -11.48
CA GLN A 25 -8.13 8.85 -12.19
C GLN A 25 -8.91 7.80 -11.39
N PRO A 26 -9.61 6.88 -12.06
CA PRO A 26 -10.12 5.69 -11.39
C PRO A 26 -8.94 4.93 -10.77
N PHE A 27 -9.12 4.45 -9.54
CA PHE A 27 -8.09 3.69 -8.85
C PHE A 27 -7.79 2.39 -9.60
N MET A 28 -6.51 2.17 -9.91
CA MET A 28 -5.98 0.96 -10.53
C MET A 28 -4.75 0.53 -9.73
N GLY A 29 -4.82 -0.60 -9.03
CA GLY A 29 -3.74 -1.05 -8.14
C GLY A 29 -4.09 -2.27 -7.31
N GLY A 30 -3.11 -2.74 -6.52
CA GLY A 30 -3.25 -3.88 -5.63
C GLY A 30 -3.73 -3.47 -4.24
N LEU A 31 -4.95 -3.91 -3.87
CA LEU A 31 -5.63 -3.50 -2.63
C LEU A 31 -4.86 -3.84 -1.34
N ASP A 32 -4.09 -4.93 -1.34
CA ASP A 32 -3.58 -5.53 -0.10
C ASP A 32 -2.59 -4.62 0.64
N CYS A 33 -1.94 -3.69 -0.06
CA CYS A 33 -0.96 -2.77 0.51
C CYS A 33 -1.36 -1.29 0.42
N ASP A 34 -2.51 -0.96 -0.16
CA ASP A 34 -2.93 0.44 -0.25
C ASP A 34 -3.23 1.06 1.11
N ALA A 35 -3.10 2.37 1.23
CA ALA A 35 -3.43 3.09 2.46
C ALA A 35 -4.92 2.98 2.85
N ASP A 36 -5.22 3.00 4.14
CA ASP A 36 -6.60 2.87 4.65
C ASP A 36 -7.57 3.89 4.05
N TYR A 37 -7.14 5.13 3.80
CA TYR A 37 -7.99 6.15 3.20
C TYR A 37 -8.23 5.91 1.71
N VAL A 38 -7.30 5.30 0.97
CA VAL A 38 -7.48 4.85 -0.41
C VAL A 38 -8.51 3.73 -0.45
N LEU A 39 -8.33 2.73 0.41
CA LEU A 39 -9.25 1.60 0.58
C LEU A 39 -10.67 2.06 0.92
N LYS A 40 -10.81 2.99 1.88
CA LYS A 40 -12.10 3.59 2.24
C LYS A 40 -12.73 4.36 1.09
N ALA A 41 -11.95 5.10 0.31
CA ALA A 41 -12.46 5.83 -0.85
C ALA A 41 -12.94 4.87 -1.95
N ILE A 42 -12.20 3.79 -2.23
CA ILE A 42 -12.60 2.73 -3.16
C ILE A 42 -13.92 2.10 -2.74
N ASN A 43 -14.07 1.76 -1.45
CA ASN A 43 -15.30 1.16 -0.93
C ASN A 43 -16.51 2.11 -1.06
N LYS A 44 -16.28 3.42 -0.92
CA LYS A 44 -17.30 4.46 -1.06
C LYS A 44 -17.48 4.98 -2.50
N GLN A 45 -16.75 4.43 -3.48
CA GLN A 45 -16.70 4.92 -4.86
C GLN A 45 -16.41 6.43 -4.96
N GLN A 46 -15.57 6.92 -4.05
CA GLN A 46 -15.19 8.34 -4.00
C GLN A 46 -14.01 8.59 -4.95
N PRO A 47 -13.99 9.74 -5.63
CA PRO A 47 -12.84 10.12 -6.43
C PRO A 47 -11.63 10.28 -5.51
N LEU A 48 -10.51 9.69 -5.92
CA LEU A 48 -9.22 9.86 -5.26
C LEU A 48 -8.40 10.88 -6.04
N ARG A 49 -7.72 11.76 -5.32
CA ARG A 49 -6.61 12.53 -5.87
C ARG A 49 -5.35 11.87 -5.36
N TYR A 50 -4.52 11.36 -6.27
CA TYR A 50 -3.25 10.76 -5.90
C TYR A 50 -2.43 11.72 -5.03
N GLN A 51 -1.80 11.18 -4.00
CA GLN A 51 -0.78 11.88 -3.23
C GLN A 51 0.44 10.96 -3.06
N PRO A 52 1.67 11.50 -3.05
CA PRO A 52 2.87 10.68 -2.93
C PRO A 52 2.95 9.80 -1.67
N GLN A 53 2.24 10.16 -0.59
CA GLN A 53 2.15 9.36 0.63
C GLN A 53 1.53 7.98 0.37
N PHE A 54 0.73 7.84 -0.69
CA PHE A 54 0.02 6.60 -1.01
C PHE A 54 1.06 5.52 -1.34
N ASP A 55 2.03 5.85 -2.19
CA ASP A 55 3.12 4.95 -2.57
C ASP A 55 4.03 4.64 -1.39
N LEU A 56 4.27 5.61 -0.50
CA LEU A 56 5.14 5.40 0.66
C LEU A 56 4.52 4.43 1.67
N ILE A 57 3.21 4.54 1.91
CA ILE A 57 2.46 3.57 2.72
C ILE A 57 2.46 2.21 2.04
N SER A 58 2.19 2.14 0.73
CA SER A 58 2.22 0.90 -0.03
C SER A 58 3.59 0.22 0.01
N PHE A 59 4.67 1.00 -0.04
CA PHE A 59 6.03 0.51 0.15
C PHE A 59 6.24 -0.09 1.54
N VAL A 60 5.87 0.64 2.62
CA VAL A 60 6.01 0.15 3.99
C VAL A 60 5.17 -1.11 4.24
N ARG A 61 3.93 -1.16 3.73
CA ARG A 61 3.05 -2.35 3.81
C ARG A 61 3.65 -3.53 3.06
N THR A 62 4.18 -3.30 1.86
CA THR A 62 4.88 -4.34 1.10
C THR A 62 6.12 -4.84 1.84
N PHE A 63 6.87 -3.94 2.46
CA PHE A 63 8.05 -4.28 3.25
C PHE A 63 7.70 -5.11 4.48
N TYR A 64 6.66 -4.71 5.22
CA TYR A 64 6.10 -5.49 6.33
C TYR A 64 5.75 -6.91 5.88
N MET A 65 5.01 -7.04 4.78
CA MET A 65 4.58 -8.34 4.23
C MET A 65 5.77 -9.21 3.83
N LYS A 66 6.89 -8.62 3.41
CA LYS A 66 8.12 -9.36 3.10
C LYS A 66 8.84 -9.88 4.34
N LEU A 67 8.81 -9.12 5.45
CA LEU A 67 9.45 -9.52 6.71
C LEU A 67 8.62 -10.55 7.50
N HIS A 68 7.29 -10.37 7.51
CA HIS A 68 6.39 -11.16 8.37
C HIS A 68 5.59 -12.21 7.60
N GLY A 69 5.75 -12.29 6.27
CA GLY A 69 4.88 -13.09 5.41
C GLY A 69 3.53 -12.41 5.13
N ASN A 70 2.70 -13.08 4.34
CA ASN A 70 1.35 -12.62 3.97
C ASN A 70 0.24 -13.37 4.71
N ASP A 71 0.57 -14.01 5.84
CA ASP A 71 -0.37 -14.78 6.63
C ASP A 71 -1.41 -13.85 7.28
N GLY A 72 -2.66 -13.98 6.84
CA GLY A 72 -3.81 -13.26 7.40
C GLY A 72 -4.45 -12.23 6.48
N ILE A 73 -3.84 -11.87 5.35
CA ILE A 73 -4.57 -11.20 4.26
C ILE A 73 -5.21 -12.31 3.43
N ALA A 74 -6.55 -12.41 3.47
CA ALA A 74 -7.27 -13.30 2.57
C ALA A 74 -6.90 -12.94 1.13
N LYS A 75 -6.17 -13.79 0.41
CA LYS A 75 -5.89 -13.53 -1.00
C LYS A 75 -7.21 -13.49 -1.74
N LEU A 76 -7.57 -12.33 -2.28
CA LEU A 76 -8.69 -12.26 -3.19
C LEU A 76 -8.29 -12.87 -4.53
N ASP A 77 -9.01 -13.91 -4.92
CA ASP A 77 -9.08 -14.30 -6.33
C ASP A 77 -10.15 -13.43 -7.00
N PHE A 78 -9.71 -12.39 -7.71
CA PHE A 78 -10.56 -11.64 -8.62
C PHE A 78 -10.79 -12.46 -9.89
N GLY A 79 -11.53 -13.57 -9.74
CA GLY A 79 -12.15 -14.23 -10.88
C GLY A 79 -12.90 -13.19 -11.69
N GLN A 80 -12.70 -13.22 -13.01
CA GLN A 80 -13.33 -12.31 -13.95
C GLN A 80 -14.83 -12.21 -13.62
N GLU A 81 -15.31 -10.98 -13.42
CA GLU A 81 -16.69 -10.58 -13.13
C GLU A 81 -17.13 -10.47 -11.64
N GLY A 82 -17.14 -9.23 -11.14
CA GLY A 82 -18.43 -8.58 -10.90
C GLY A 82 -19.05 -8.64 -9.50
N ASN A 83 -18.38 -9.15 -8.47
CA ASN A 83 -19.02 -9.23 -7.14
C ASN A 83 -18.58 -8.09 -6.20
N ASN A 84 -19.22 -6.93 -6.31
CA ASN A 84 -18.98 -5.75 -5.46
C ASN A 84 -19.00 -6.08 -3.96
N HIS A 85 -19.81 -7.05 -3.55
CA HIS A 85 -19.85 -7.53 -2.16
C HIS A 85 -18.52 -8.18 -1.74
N LYS A 86 -17.94 -9.06 -2.56
CA LYS A 86 -16.63 -9.69 -2.29
C LYS A 86 -15.52 -8.65 -2.22
N LYS A 87 -15.54 -7.65 -3.10
CA LYS A 87 -14.59 -6.53 -3.07
C LYS A 87 -14.70 -5.74 -1.77
N LYS A 88 -15.92 -5.41 -1.34
CA LYS A 88 -16.16 -4.69 -0.08
C LYS A 88 -15.68 -5.48 1.14
N THR A 89 -16.06 -6.75 1.25
CA THR A 89 -15.65 -7.61 2.37
C THR A 89 -14.13 -7.76 2.45
N HIS A 90 -13.44 -7.85 1.32
CA HIS A 90 -11.97 -7.87 1.31
C HIS A 90 -11.35 -6.54 1.70
N VAL A 91 -11.87 -5.43 1.18
CA VAL A 91 -11.36 -4.11 1.57
C VAL A 91 -11.48 -3.92 3.09
N GLU A 92 -12.59 -4.37 3.67
CA GLU A 92 -12.80 -4.36 5.12
C GLU A 92 -11.78 -5.25 5.86
N SER A 93 -11.55 -6.48 5.39
CA SER A 93 -10.57 -7.39 6.02
C SER A 93 -9.13 -6.89 5.90
N VAL A 94 -8.76 -6.26 4.78
CA VAL A 94 -7.44 -5.63 4.60
C VAL A 94 -7.28 -4.44 5.57
N ILE A 95 -8.31 -3.61 5.72
CA ILE A 95 -8.29 -2.51 6.68
C ILE A 95 -8.11 -3.04 8.11
N GLU A 96 -8.87 -4.06 8.51
CA GLU A 96 -8.75 -4.69 9.83
C GLU A 96 -7.34 -5.26 10.06
N PHE A 97 -6.82 -6.03 9.10
CA PHE A 97 -5.48 -6.60 9.14
C PHE A 97 -4.41 -5.54 9.44
N TRP A 98 -4.48 -4.41 8.74
CA TRP A 98 -3.51 -3.33 8.91
C TRP A 98 -3.75 -2.53 10.18
N GLN A 99 -4.99 -2.30 10.60
CA GLN A 99 -5.24 -1.59 11.86
C GLN A 99 -4.72 -2.35 13.07
N GLU A 100 -4.71 -3.68 13.04
CA GLU A 100 -4.12 -4.49 14.11
C GLU A 100 -2.58 -4.41 14.12
N ARG A 101 -1.95 -4.46 12.95
CA ARG A 101 -0.48 -4.54 12.80
C ARG A 101 0.22 -3.18 12.81
N CYS A 102 -0.39 -2.16 12.21
CA CYS A 102 0.17 -0.81 12.13
C CYS A 102 0.07 -0.03 13.45
N ARG A 103 -0.63 -0.52 14.48
CA ARG A 103 -0.86 0.23 15.73
C ARG A 103 0.10 -0.09 16.86
N ASN A 104 0.96 -1.08 16.69
CA ASN A 104 1.78 -1.62 17.79
C ASN A 104 3.28 -1.56 17.48
N GLY A 105 4.09 -1.36 18.53
CA GLY A 105 5.55 -1.41 18.47
C GLY A 105 6.20 -0.41 17.51
N VAL A 106 7.33 -0.81 16.92
CA VAL A 106 8.12 0.01 15.98
C VAL A 106 7.31 0.39 14.73
N TRP A 107 6.43 -0.51 14.27
CA TRP A 107 5.60 -0.29 13.08
C TRP A 107 4.67 0.90 13.22
N LYS A 108 4.14 1.18 14.41
CA LYS A 108 3.33 2.39 14.64
C LYS A 108 4.07 3.67 14.24
N GLY A 109 5.35 3.76 14.58
CA GLY A 109 6.21 4.88 14.20
C GLY A 109 6.45 4.91 12.69
N ILE A 110 6.87 3.79 12.11
CA ILE A 110 7.14 3.66 10.67
C ILE A 110 5.92 4.10 9.84
N PHE A 111 4.73 3.58 10.16
CA PHE A 111 3.50 3.95 9.45
C PHE A 111 3.14 5.43 9.62
N ALA A 112 3.31 5.98 10.82
CA ALA A 112 3.05 7.39 11.06
C ALA A 112 3.99 8.31 10.27
N TYR A 113 5.28 7.98 10.19
CA TYR A 113 6.24 8.77 9.42
C TYR A 113 6.02 8.64 7.91
N ALA A 114 5.62 7.46 7.43
CA ALA A 114 5.22 7.28 6.04
C ALA A 114 3.97 8.12 5.67
N ASP A 115 2.95 8.12 6.53
CA ASP A 115 1.73 8.92 6.34
C ASP A 115 2.02 10.43 6.41
N ALA A 116 2.96 10.84 7.27
CA ALA A 116 3.44 12.23 7.36
C ALA A 116 4.40 12.65 6.23
N TYR A 117 4.81 11.71 5.36
CA TYR A 117 5.82 11.93 4.32
C TYR A 117 7.19 12.38 4.86
N ASP A 118 7.55 11.95 6.08
CA ASP A 118 8.81 12.27 6.74
C ASP A 118 9.86 11.19 6.45
N TYR A 119 10.57 11.34 5.33
CA TYR A 119 11.60 10.38 4.91
C TYR A 119 12.73 10.21 5.92
N SER A 120 13.14 11.28 6.59
CA SER A 120 14.27 11.23 7.52
C SER A 120 13.97 10.34 8.71
N GLN A 121 12.79 10.52 9.32
CA GLN A 121 12.37 9.69 10.45
C GLN A 121 11.98 8.27 9.99
N LEU A 122 11.37 8.15 8.81
CA LEU A 122 11.03 6.85 8.24
C LEU A 122 12.29 5.99 8.01
N ILE A 123 13.33 6.55 7.38
CA ILE A 123 14.59 5.83 7.14
C ILE A 123 15.22 5.42 8.47
N SER A 124 15.34 6.34 9.43
CA SER A 124 15.88 6.04 10.76
C SER A 124 15.13 4.87 11.45
N LYS A 125 13.80 4.86 11.39
CA LYS A 125 13.01 3.76 11.97
C LYS A 125 13.07 2.45 11.19
N LEU A 126 13.25 2.50 9.88
CA LEU A 126 13.48 1.30 9.07
C LEU A 126 14.87 0.71 9.34
N GLU A 127 15.88 1.54 9.59
CA GLU A 127 17.22 1.10 9.99
C GLU A 127 17.20 0.44 11.37
N GLU A 128 16.41 0.93 12.33
CA GLU A 128 16.23 0.27 13.65
C GLU A 128 15.65 -1.16 13.59
N LEU A 129 15.09 -1.58 12.45
CA LEU A 129 14.60 -2.96 12.27
C LEU A 129 15.71 -3.99 12.01
N PHE A 130 16.94 -3.55 11.72
CA PHE A 130 18.09 -4.39 11.35
C PHE A 130 19.33 -4.08 12.19
#